data_AF-A0A4D9DU57-F1
#
_entry.id   AF-A0A4D9DU57-F1
#
_cell.length_a   1.000
_cell.length_b   1.000
_cell.length_c   1.000
_cell.angle_alpha   90.00
_cell.angle_beta   90.00
_cell.angle_gamma   90.00
#
_symmetry.space_group_name_H-M   'P 1'
#
loop_
_entity.id
_entity.type
_entity.pdbx_description
1 polymer ?
#
loop_
_entity_poly.entity_id
_entity_poly.type
_entity_poly.pdbx_seq_one_letter_code
_entity_poly.pdbx_strand_id
1 'polypeptide(L)'
;MMEAVTQGLFIQCLARVNSSTAPCRGCHRNSLGKITAKTRQMEKEAKELFRSYLTHQGLLTSDLRRLCDEAVPWFPTENITDQPKVVMLQELYRTLVHTKDALENIRKQQQVLSTPGAALLGKLQSTQWAVRGLLSNTGCALCLKGVSPNSRHTPERPAATNAFQQKIDGCKVLGNYSKFLEKLARGLGKKAPQALRDQRKRRKGTKRKGGSSHS
;
A
#
# COMPACT_ATOMS: atom_id res chain seq x y z
N MET A 1 30.21 -65.50 5.15
CA MET A 1 29.36 -64.71 6.08
C MET A 1 28.91 -63.49 5.30
N MET A 2 27.62 -63.42 4.96
CA MET A 2 27.00 -62.36 4.15
C MET A 2 26.58 -61.20 5.06
N GLU A 3 27.01 -59.98 4.75
CA GLU A 3 26.53 -58.76 5.41
C GLU A 3 25.50 -58.07 4.50
N ALA A 4 24.38 -57.70 5.11
CA ALA A 4 23.12 -57.36 4.46
C ALA A 4 23.11 -55.96 3.83
N VAL A 5 22.48 -55.85 2.66
CA VAL A 5 22.19 -54.58 1.99
C VAL A 5 20.87 -54.03 2.52
N THR A 6 20.93 -52.96 3.31
CA THR A 6 19.75 -52.27 3.85
C THR A 6 19.09 -51.42 2.76
N GLN A 7 17.97 -51.90 2.22
CA GLN A 7 17.13 -51.12 1.29
C GLN A 7 16.35 -50.04 2.06
N GLY A 8 16.65 -48.77 1.79
CA GLY A 8 15.88 -47.64 2.31
C GLY A 8 14.53 -47.51 1.61
N LEU A 9 13.43 -47.62 2.36
CA LEU A 9 12.09 -47.26 1.91
C LEU A 9 11.96 -45.73 1.80
N PHE A 10 11.89 -45.20 0.58
CA PHE A 10 11.42 -43.85 0.32
C PHE A 10 9.88 -43.85 0.29
N ILE A 11 9.25 -43.49 1.40
CA ILE A 11 7.81 -43.20 1.43
C ILE A 11 7.60 -41.86 0.70
N GLN A 12 7.21 -41.92 -0.58
CA GLN A 12 6.69 -40.77 -1.29
C GLN A 12 5.29 -40.44 -0.77
N CYS A 13 5.19 -39.43 0.10
CA CYS A 13 3.92 -38.81 0.44
C CYS A 13 3.37 -38.07 -0.78
N LEU A 14 2.60 -38.75 -1.63
CA LEU A 14 1.71 -38.10 -2.60
C LEU A 14 0.55 -37.46 -1.85
N ALA A 15 0.78 -36.25 -1.34
CA ALA A 15 -0.29 -35.42 -0.83
C ALA A 15 -1.19 -35.02 -2.01
N ARG A 16 -2.38 -35.64 -2.05
CA ARG A 16 -3.49 -35.25 -2.91
C ARG A 16 -3.81 -33.79 -2.64
N VAL A 17 -3.39 -32.89 -3.53
CA VAL A 17 -3.77 -31.47 -3.47
C VAL A 17 -5.25 -31.40 -3.86
N ASN A 18 -6.13 -31.54 -2.87
CA ASN A 18 -7.53 -31.17 -3.02
C ASN A 18 -7.57 -29.66 -3.29
N SER A 19 -7.57 -29.29 -4.57
CA SER A 19 -7.80 -27.93 -5.06
C SER A 19 -9.25 -27.55 -4.79
N SER A 20 -9.53 -27.23 -3.54
CA SER A 20 -10.76 -26.60 -3.13
C SER A 20 -10.48 -25.68 -1.94
N THR A 21 -9.62 -24.69 -2.15
CA THR A 21 -9.44 -23.57 -1.23
C THR A 21 -9.82 -22.28 -1.94
N ALA A 22 -11.00 -21.72 -1.60
CA ALA A 22 -11.36 -20.38 -2.04
C ALA A 22 -10.17 -19.42 -1.84
N PRO A 23 -9.73 -18.66 -2.86
CA PRO A 23 -8.44 -17.95 -2.87
C PRO A 23 -8.23 -16.90 -1.76
N CYS A 24 -9.24 -16.68 -0.90
CA CYS A 24 -9.26 -15.64 0.13
C CYS A 24 -9.33 -16.19 1.57
N ARG A 25 -9.10 -17.49 1.83
CA ARG A 25 -9.30 -18.11 3.16
C ARG A 25 -8.49 -17.44 4.30
N GLY A 26 -7.35 -16.82 4.02
CA GLY A 26 -6.55 -16.07 5.00
C GLY A 26 -6.94 -14.60 5.21
N CYS A 27 -7.94 -14.10 4.50
CA CYS A 27 -8.28 -12.68 4.51
C CYS A 27 -9.29 -12.33 5.61
N HIS A 28 -8.94 -11.33 6.42
CA HIS A 28 -9.82 -10.82 7.46
C HIS A 28 -10.97 -9.99 6.86
N ARG A 29 -12.24 -10.27 7.22
CA ARG A 29 -13.42 -9.60 6.64
C ARG A 29 -13.40 -8.06 6.76
N ASN A 30 -12.75 -7.52 7.79
CA ASN A 30 -12.54 -6.08 7.99
C ASN A 30 -11.30 -5.51 7.28
N SER A 31 -10.93 -5.98 6.09
CA SER A 31 -9.76 -5.48 5.34
C SER A 31 -9.79 -3.96 5.13
N LEU A 32 -10.97 -3.38 4.88
CA LEU A 32 -11.11 -1.93 4.64
C LEU A 32 -10.87 -1.09 5.89
N GLY A 33 -11.31 -1.57 7.06
CA GLY A 33 -10.99 -0.93 8.32
C GLY A 33 -9.49 -0.96 8.58
N LYS A 34 -8.84 -2.11 8.30
CA LYS A 34 -7.38 -2.24 8.38
C LYS A 34 -6.65 -1.31 7.40
N ILE A 35 -7.10 -1.21 6.15
CA ILE A 35 -6.57 -0.25 5.15
C ILE A 35 -6.68 1.18 5.69
N THR A 36 -7.86 1.59 6.16
CA THR A 36 -8.09 2.94 6.67
C THR A 36 -7.19 3.29 7.85
N ALA A 37 -7.09 2.40 8.84
CA ALA A 37 -6.25 2.61 10.01
C ALA A 37 -4.76 2.66 9.62
N LYS A 38 -4.32 1.73 8.77
CA LYS A 38 -2.93 1.64 8.33
C LYS A 38 -2.52 2.85 7.48
N THR A 39 -3.37 3.31 6.57
CA THR A 39 -3.13 4.53 5.78
C THR A 39 -2.94 5.75 6.67
N ARG A 40 -3.77 5.94 7.71
CA ARG A 40 -3.63 7.08 8.64
C ARG A 40 -2.31 7.05 9.41
N GLN A 41 -1.88 5.87 9.82
CA GLN A 41 -0.56 5.70 10.43
C GLN A 41 0.55 6.08 9.44
N MET A 42 0.50 5.49 8.24
CA MET A 42 1.52 5.68 7.21
C MET A 42 1.60 7.13 6.71
N GLU A 43 0.51 7.90 6.72
CA GLU A 43 0.52 9.32 6.33
C GLU A 43 1.55 10.13 7.14
N LYS A 44 1.55 9.97 8.46
CA LYS A 44 2.47 10.68 9.36
C LYS A 44 3.91 10.20 9.11
N GLU A 45 4.10 8.88 9.06
CA GLU A 45 5.41 8.26 8.82
C GLU A 45 5.99 8.67 7.46
N ALA A 46 5.16 8.84 6.43
CA ALA A 46 5.60 9.27 5.10
C ALA A 46 6.07 10.73 5.08
N LYS A 47 5.38 11.62 5.80
CA LYS A 47 5.81 13.02 5.97
C LYS A 47 7.16 13.10 6.68
N GLU A 48 7.37 12.28 7.71
CA GLU A 48 8.65 12.19 8.41
C GLU A 48 9.75 11.58 7.55
N LEU A 49 9.47 10.50 6.81
CA LEU A 49 10.41 9.89 5.88
C LEU A 49 10.89 10.89 4.83
N PHE A 50 9.96 11.63 4.22
CA PHE A 50 10.29 12.62 3.20
C PHE A 50 11.20 13.72 3.74
N ARG A 51 10.87 14.28 4.92
CA ARG A 51 11.74 15.26 5.60
C ARG A 51 13.11 14.68 5.92
N SER A 52 13.16 13.48 6.50
CA SER A 52 14.41 12.79 6.81
C SER A 52 15.27 12.60 5.58
N TYR A 53 14.67 12.22 4.44
CA TYR A 53 15.39 12.06 3.18
C TYR A 53 16.00 13.39 2.72
N LEU A 54 15.21 14.47 2.68
CA LEU A 54 15.70 15.80 2.29
C LEU A 54 16.91 16.24 3.14
N THR A 55 16.84 16.05 4.46
CA THR A 55 17.93 16.38 5.38
C THR A 55 19.19 15.58 5.08
N HIS A 56 19.10 14.25 4.98
CA HIS A 56 20.27 13.39 4.78
C HIS A 56 20.89 13.56 3.39
N GLN A 57 20.10 13.99 2.40
CA GLN A 57 20.61 14.24 1.04
C GLN A 57 21.11 15.66 0.81
N GLY A 58 20.96 16.57 1.78
CA GLY A 58 21.31 17.99 1.61
C GLY A 58 20.39 18.76 0.67
N LEU A 59 19.11 18.38 0.58
CA LEU A 59 18.13 18.94 -0.37
C LEU A 59 17.14 19.93 0.29
N LEU A 60 17.47 20.48 1.45
CA LEU A 60 16.55 21.34 2.22
C LEU A 60 16.44 22.78 1.68
N THR A 61 17.39 23.23 0.86
CA THR A 61 17.31 24.56 0.24
C THR A 61 16.10 24.65 -0.69
N SER A 62 15.50 25.83 -0.80
CA SER A 62 14.28 26.04 -1.59
C SER A 62 14.44 25.58 -3.05
N ASP A 63 15.59 25.87 -3.66
CA ASP A 63 15.84 25.58 -5.07
C ASP A 63 15.98 24.08 -5.33
N LEU A 64 16.71 23.37 -4.47
CA LEU A 64 16.84 21.92 -4.57
C LEU A 64 15.54 21.20 -4.24
N ARG A 65 14.77 21.70 -3.27
CA ARG A 65 13.48 21.12 -2.90
C ARG A 65 12.47 21.20 -4.04
N ARG A 66 12.48 22.26 -4.85
CA ARG A 66 11.61 22.40 -6.03
C ARG A 66 11.84 21.31 -7.07
N LEU A 67 13.06 20.79 -7.18
CA LEU A 67 13.38 19.67 -8.07
C LEU A 67 12.65 18.38 -7.68
N CYS A 68 12.13 18.29 -6.46
CA CYS A 68 11.38 17.14 -5.96
C CYS A 68 9.87 17.21 -6.26
N ASP A 69 9.35 18.33 -6.79
CA ASP A 69 7.91 18.54 -6.93
C ASP A 69 7.30 17.96 -8.21
N GLU A 70 8.13 17.46 -9.11
CA GLU A 70 7.67 16.82 -10.34
C GLU A 70 6.78 15.60 -10.06
N ALA A 71 5.67 15.51 -10.79
CA ALA A 71 4.75 14.40 -10.69
C ALA A 71 5.40 13.11 -11.19
N VAL A 72 5.31 12.05 -10.39
CA VAL A 72 5.81 10.73 -10.80
C VAL A 72 4.67 9.98 -11.52
N PRO A 73 4.85 9.55 -12.79
CA PRO A 73 3.74 9.14 -13.67
C PRO A 73 2.80 8.04 -13.16
N TRP A 74 3.31 7.13 -12.32
CA TRP A 74 2.53 6.00 -11.79
C TRP A 74 1.78 6.30 -10.49
N PHE A 75 1.91 7.51 -9.94
CA PHE A 75 0.99 7.97 -8.91
C PHE A 75 -0.32 8.46 -9.54
N PRO A 76 -1.48 8.15 -8.96
CA PRO A 76 -2.74 8.67 -9.45
C PRO A 76 -2.77 10.21 -9.39
N THR A 77 -3.14 10.84 -10.51
CA THR A 77 -3.39 12.28 -10.59
C THR A 77 -4.67 12.63 -9.81
N GLU A 78 -5.71 11.85 -10.05
CA GLU A 78 -7.03 11.97 -9.43
C GLU A 78 -7.09 11.36 -8.03
N ASN A 79 -8.03 11.83 -7.23
CA ASN A 79 -8.30 11.27 -5.93
C ASN A 79 -9.02 9.92 -6.07
N ILE A 80 -8.27 8.81 -5.90
CA ILE A 80 -8.82 7.45 -6.02
C ILE A 80 -9.99 7.16 -5.06
N THR A 81 -10.13 7.91 -3.97
CA THR A 81 -11.22 7.71 -3.00
C THR A 81 -12.58 8.18 -3.49
N ASP A 82 -12.62 8.97 -4.57
CA ASP A 82 -13.86 9.42 -5.21
C ASP A 82 -14.37 8.37 -6.23
N GLN A 83 -13.57 7.34 -6.53
CA GLN A 83 -13.90 6.27 -7.47
C GLN A 83 -14.76 5.16 -6.83
N PRO A 84 -15.47 4.35 -7.65
CA PRO A 84 -16.11 3.14 -7.16
C PRO A 84 -15.11 2.25 -6.41
N LYS A 85 -15.59 1.61 -5.33
CA LYS A 85 -14.72 0.96 -4.35
C LYS A 85 -13.75 -0.08 -4.92
N VAL A 86 -14.19 -0.87 -5.90
CA VAL A 86 -13.32 -1.86 -6.57
C VAL A 86 -12.24 -1.16 -7.40
N VAL A 87 -12.59 -0.09 -8.11
CA VAL A 87 -11.66 0.73 -8.90
C VAL A 87 -10.62 1.38 -7.97
N MET A 88 -11.07 2.03 -6.89
CA MET A 88 -10.19 2.57 -5.85
C MET A 88 -9.20 1.54 -5.32
N LEU A 89 -9.66 0.31 -5.01
CA LEU A 89 -8.80 -0.75 -4.50
C LEU A 89 -7.80 -1.26 -5.55
N GLN A 90 -8.19 -1.31 -6.82
CA GLN A 90 -7.26 -1.67 -7.91
C GLN A 90 -6.19 -0.59 -8.10
N GLU A 91 -6.57 0.68 -8.14
CA GLU A 91 -5.59 1.78 -8.23
C GLU A 91 -4.65 1.78 -7.02
N LEU A 92 -5.19 1.65 -5.80
CA LEU A 92 -4.38 1.53 -4.59
C LEU A 92 -3.39 0.37 -4.68
N TYR A 93 -3.84 -0.80 -5.13
CA TYR A 93 -2.98 -1.97 -5.29
C TYR A 93 -1.82 -1.69 -6.26
N ARG A 94 -2.10 -1.11 -7.44
CA ARG A 94 -1.07 -0.77 -8.44
C ARG A 94 -0.07 0.24 -7.91
N THR A 95 -0.56 1.33 -7.30
CA THR A 95 0.32 2.35 -6.72
C THR A 95 1.23 1.76 -5.64
N LEU A 96 0.72 0.84 -4.81
CA LEU A 96 1.51 0.19 -3.77
C LEU A 96 2.55 -0.79 -4.32
N VAL A 97 2.27 -1.50 -5.42
CA VAL A 97 3.27 -2.32 -6.13
C VAL A 97 4.44 -1.45 -6.58
N HIS A 98 4.16 -0.35 -7.29
CA HIS A 98 5.21 0.56 -7.75
C HIS A 98 5.95 1.24 -6.59
N THR A 99 5.24 1.63 -5.54
CA THR A 99 5.86 2.22 -4.35
C THR A 99 6.79 1.23 -3.67
N LYS A 100 6.41 -0.06 -3.57
CA LYS A 100 7.25 -1.11 -2.99
C LYS A 100 8.58 -1.24 -3.76
N ASP A 101 8.52 -1.32 -5.08
CA ASP A 101 9.70 -1.47 -5.93
C ASP A 101 10.58 -0.21 -5.90
N ALA A 102 9.96 0.97 -5.98
CA ALA A 102 10.67 2.25 -5.90
C ALA A 102 11.37 2.45 -4.55
N LEU A 103 10.72 2.10 -3.44
CA LEU A 103 11.35 2.15 -2.11
C LEU A 103 12.52 1.17 -2.00
N GLU A 104 12.45 0.00 -2.64
CA GLU A 104 13.57 -0.95 -2.69
C GLU A 104 14.78 -0.34 -3.41
N ASN A 105 14.54 0.26 -4.57
CA ASN A 105 15.60 0.92 -5.35
C ASN A 105 16.20 2.10 -4.60
N ILE A 106 15.38 2.96 -3.99
CA ILE A 106 15.86 4.07 -3.16
C ILE A 106 16.71 3.55 -2.00
N ARG A 107 16.28 2.49 -1.32
CA ARG A 107 17.06 1.91 -0.21
C ARG A 107 18.41 1.39 -0.69
N LYS A 108 18.46 0.68 -1.82
CA LYS A 108 19.72 0.19 -2.43
C LYS A 108 20.67 1.35 -2.77
N GLN A 109 20.15 2.40 -3.41
CA GLN A 109 20.93 3.62 -3.70
C GLN A 109 21.46 4.25 -2.40
N GLN A 110 20.61 4.34 -1.37
CA GLN A 110 21.00 4.94 -0.09
C GLN A 110 21.99 4.11 0.70
N GLN A 111 22.09 2.79 0.48
CA GLN A 111 23.16 1.99 1.09
C GLN A 111 24.55 2.40 0.58
N VAL A 112 24.64 2.97 -0.62
CA VAL A 112 25.89 3.46 -1.22
C VAL A 112 26.10 4.95 -0.95
N LEU A 113 25.02 5.75 -1.00
CA LEU A 113 25.09 7.21 -0.92
C LEU A 113 25.07 7.77 0.51
N SER A 114 24.48 7.04 1.47
CA SER A 114 24.42 7.49 2.87
C SER A 114 25.59 6.93 3.69
N THR A 115 25.91 7.62 4.79
CA THR A 115 26.79 7.07 5.82
C THR A 115 26.20 5.76 6.37
N PRO A 116 27.01 4.72 6.62
CA PRO A 116 26.55 3.50 7.28
C PRO A 116 25.82 3.81 8.58
N GLY A 117 24.71 3.11 8.84
CA GLY A 117 23.91 3.32 10.06
C GLY A 117 23.03 4.58 10.06
N ALA A 118 22.92 5.31 8.94
CA ALA A 118 22.02 6.47 8.86
C ALA A 118 20.58 6.09 9.23
N ALA A 119 19.96 6.88 10.10
CA ALA A 119 18.56 6.69 10.54
C ALA A 119 17.58 6.62 9.36
N LEU A 120 17.92 7.24 8.22
CA LEU A 120 17.18 7.16 6.97
C LEU A 120 16.98 5.72 6.49
N LEU A 121 18.00 4.85 6.58
CA LEU A 121 17.92 3.46 6.11
C LEU A 121 16.88 2.66 6.90
N GLY A 122 16.84 2.84 8.23
CA GLY A 122 15.83 2.23 9.09
C GLY A 122 14.41 2.71 8.76
N LYS A 123 14.23 4.02 8.50
CA LYS A 123 12.93 4.59 8.10
C LYS A 123 12.47 4.05 6.73
N LEU A 124 13.37 3.93 5.75
CA LEU A 124 13.08 3.34 4.44
C LEU A 124 12.64 1.88 4.58
N GLN A 125 13.35 1.09 5.39
CA GLN A 125 13.02 -0.31 5.64
C GLN A 125 11.66 -0.47 6.33
N SER A 126 11.39 0.31 7.40
CA SER A 126 10.09 0.31 8.07
C SER A 126 8.96 0.66 7.10
N THR A 127 9.17 1.64 6.22
CA THR A 127 8.19 2.05 5.22
C THR A 127 7.93 0.94 4.19
N GLN A 128 8.97 0.22 3.73
CA GLN A 128 8.80 -0.95 2.86
C GLN A 128 7.89 -2.01 3.50
N TRP A 129 8.08 -2.31 4.79
CA TRP A 129 7.23 -3.24 5.52
C TRP A 129 5.79 -2.73 5.63
N ALA A 130 5.59 -1.44 5.91
CA ALA A 130 4.27 -0.83 5.98
C ALA A 130 3.54 -0.91 4.64
N VAL A 131 4.22 -0.61 3.52
CA VAL A 131 3.68 -0.73 2.16
C VAL A 131 3.30 -2.17 1.83
N ARG A 132 4.15 -3.15 2.15
CA ARG A 132 3.83 -4.59 1.98
C ARG A 132 2.59 -5.00 2.78
N GLY A 133 2.46 -4.52 4.01
CA GLY A 133 1.28 -4.76 4.84
C GLY A 133 0.00 -4.15 4.26
N LEU A 134 0.08 -2.91 3.74
CA LEU A 134 -1.06 -2.25 3.11
C LEU A 134 -1.44 -2.92 1.78
N LEU A 135 -0.45 -3.35 0.99
CA LEU A 135 -0.63 -4.10 -0.25
C LEU A 135 -1.35 -5.43 0.01
N SER A 136 -0.93 -6.18 1.03
CA SER A 136 -1.58 -7.42 1.47
C SER A 136 -3.04 -7.18 1.87
N ASN A 137 -3.31 -6.16 2.68
CA ASN A 137 -4.68 -5.82 3.08
C ASN A 137 -5.55 -5.43 1.87
N THR A 138 -4.97 -4.72 0.89
CA THR A 138 -5.65 -4.30 -0.35
C THR A 138 -5.97 -5.50 -1.25
N GLY A 139 -5.00 -6.40 -1.45
CA GLY A 139 -5.21 -7.66 -2.16
C GLY A 139 -6.30 -8.52 -1.51
N CYS A 140 -6.32 -8.60 -0.17
CA CYS A 140 -7.38 -9.27 0.55
C CYS A 140 -8.76 -8.62 0.35
N ALA A 141 -8.84 -7.28 0.34
CA ALA A 141 -10.09 -6.58 0.09
C ALA A 141 -10.63 -6.84 -1.34
N LEU A 142 -9.75 -6.93 -2.34
CA LEU A 142 -10.10 -7.30 -3.72
C LEU A 142 -10.54 -8.76 -3.82
N CYS A 143 -9.81 -9.68 -3.17
CA CYS A 143 -10.15 -11.09 -3.15
C CYS A 143 -11.54 -11.34 -2.54
N LEU A 144 -11.83 -10.71 -1.39
CA LEU A 144 -13.15 -10.77 -0.74
C LEU A 144 -14.28 -10.19 -1.59
N LYS A 145 -13.95 -9.48 -2.69
CA LYS A 145 -14.89 -8.97 -3.70
C LYS A 145 -14.96 -9.84 -4.95
N GLY A 146 -14.22 -10.96 -5.01
CA GLY A 146 -14.13 -11.81 -6.19
C GLY A 146 -13.33 -11.19 -7.32
N VAL A 147 -12.47 -10.22 -7.02
CA VAL A 147 -11.68 -9.47 -8.02
C VAL A 147 -10.21 -9.79 -7.84
N SER A 148 -9.56 -10.23 -8.91
CA SER A 148 -8.10 -10.40 -8.93
C SER A 148 -7.40 -9.04 -9.02
N PRO A 149 -6.33 -8.80 -8.24
CA PRO A 149 -5.53 -7.59 -8.39
C PRO A 149 -4.86 -7.55 -9.76
N ASN A 150 -4.94 -6.41 -10.44
CA ASN A 150 -4.27 -6.21 -11.71
C ASN A 150 -2.97 -5.44 -11.50
N SER A 151 -1.86 -6.16 -11.49
CA SER A 151 -0.53 -5.57 -11.62
C SER A 151 -0.27 -5.33 -13.10
N ARG A 152 -0.61 -4.15 -13.63
CA ARG A 152 -0.06 -3.76 -14.94
C ARG A 152 1.43 -3.51 -14.77
N HIS A 153 2.23 -4.03 -15.69
CA HIS A 153 3.65 -3.72 -15.73
C HIS A 153 3.78 -2.24 -16.14
N THR A 154 4.28 -1.42 -15.23
CA THR A 154 4.67 -0.05 -15.57
C THR A 154 6.11 -0.11 -16.09
N PRO A 155 6.44 0.63 -17.16
CA PRO A 155 7.80 0.68 -17.68
C PRO A 155 8.79 1.07 -16.59
N GLU A 156 9.92 0.38 -16.59
CA GLU A 156 11.02 0.63 -15.68
C GLU A 156 11.50 2.08 -15.87
N ARG A 157 11.70 2.79 -14.75
CA ARG A 157 12.26 4.14 -14.83
C ARG A 157 13.68 4.03 -15.39
N PRO A 158 14.10 4.92 -16.31
CA PRO A 158 15.47 4.94 -16.79
C PRO A 158 16.45 4.92 -15.61
N ALA A 159 17.51 4.12 -15.73
CA ALA A 159 18.56 4.09 -14.74
C ALA A 159 19.13 5.50 -14.56
N ALA A 160 19.17 5.99 -13.32
CA ALA A 160 19.71 7.30 -13.03
C ALA A 160 21.19 7.34 -13.40
N THR A 161 21.59 8.38 -14.12
CA THR A 161 22.92 8.51 -14.73
C THR A 161 24.01 8.89 -13.73
N ASN A 162 23.66 9.49 -12.60
CA ASN A 162 24.61 9.89 -11.56
C ASN A 162 23.96 9.99 -10.16
N ALA A 163 24.80 10.16 -9.15
CA ALA A 163 24.38 10.23 -7.73
C ALA A 163 23.42 11.40 -7.46
N PHE A 164 23.62 12.56 -8.09
CA PHE A 164 22.72 13.71 -7.90
C PHE A 164 21.32 13.39 -8.44
N GLN A 165 21.21 12.82 -9.64
CA GLN A 165 19.94 12.42 -10.22
C GLN A 165 19.24 11.34 -9.37
N GLN A 166 19.98 10.38 -8.81
CA GLN A 166 19.44 9.38 -7.88
C GLN A 166 18.80 10.05 -6.64
N LYS A 167 19.45 11.09 -6.10
CA LYS A 167 18.91 11.86 -4.96
C LYS A 167 17.62 12.58 -5.33
N ILE A 168 17.60 13.24 -6.49
CA ILE A 168 16.42 13.96 -6.97
C ILE A 168 15.27 12.98 -7.26
N ASP A 169 15.53 11.85 -7.91
CA ASP A 169 14.51 10.86 -8.23
C ASP A 169 13.90 10.21 -6.99
N GLY A 170 14.74 9.88 -6.00
CA GLY A 170 14.26 9.38 -4.72
C GLY A 170 13.41 10.42 -3.99
N CYS A 171 13.82 11.70 -4.05
CA CYS A 171 13.06 12.80 -3.48
C CYS A 171 11.67 12.95 -4.13
N LYS A 172 11.59 12.94 -5.47
CA LYS A 172 10.31 12.99 -6.22
C LYS A 172 9.37 11.87 -5.81
N VAL A 173 9.88 10.65 -5.71
CA VAL A 173 9.07 9.48 -5.31
C VAL A 173 8.53 9.64 -3.90
N LEU A 174 9.39 9.98 -2.93
CA LEU A 174 8.97 10.11 -1.53
C LEU A 174 8.01 11.29 -1.31
N GLY A 175 8.21 12.39 -2.04
CA GLY A 175 7.31 13.53 -2.04
C GLY A 175 5.92 13.17 -2.58
N ASN A 176 5.85 12.50 -3.74
CA ASN A 176 4.59 12.03 -4.31
C ASN A 176 3.91 10.96 -3.42
N TYR A 177 4.67 10.05 -2.82
CA TYR A 177 4.17 9.07 -1.85
C TYR A 177 3.51 9.73 -0.63
N SER A 178 4.16 10.75 -0.07
CA SER A 178 3.62 11.52 1.05
C SER A 178 2.30 12.22 0.67
N LYS A 179 2.28 12.91 -0.49
CA LYS A 179 1.08 13.58 -1.03
C LYS A 179 -0.06 12.57 -1.30
N PHE A 180 0.27 11.39 -1.84
CA PHE A 180 -0.69 10.32 -2.11
C PHE A 180 -1.35 9.80 -0.82
N LEU A 181 -0.56 9.49 0.22
CA LEU A 181 -1.09 9.01 1.48
C LEU A 181 -1.94 10.06 2.21
N GLU A 182 -1.60 11.34 2.10
CA GLU A 182 -2.43 12.42 2.63
C GLU A 182 -3.80 12.46 1.95
N LYS A 183 -3.85 12.44 0.62
CA LYS A 183 -5.10 12.40 -0.15
C LYS A 183 -5.92 11.16 0.24
N LEU A 184 -5.28 9.99 0.34
CA LEU A 184 -5.91 8.73 0.67
C LEU A 184 -6.47 8.72 2.11
N ALA A 185 -5.69 9.17 3.09
CA ALA A 185 -6.10 9.23 4.50
C ALA A 185 -7.31 10.15 4.70
N ARG A 186 -7.27 11.33 4.06
CA ARG A 186 -8.38 12.28 4.06
C ARG A 186 -9.62 11.68 3.42
N GLY A 187 -9.48 11.06 2.25
CA GLY A 187 -10.57 10.45 1.50
C GLY A 187 -11.25 9.31 2.26
N LEU A 188 -10.48 8.36 2.78
CA LEU A 188 -11.00 7.23 3.57
C LEU A 188 -11.58 7.68 4.93
N GLY A 189 -11.15 8.83 5.45
CA GLY A 189 -11.65 9.39 6.70
C GLY A 189 -13.01 10.08 6.60
N LYS A 190 -13.47 10.44 5.39
CA LYS A 190 -14.80 11.03 5.19
C LYS A 190 -15.86 9.99 5.54
N LYS A 191 -16.64 10.22 6.60
CA LYS A 191 -17.87 9.44 6.84
C LYS A 191 -18.86 9.80 5.72
N ALA A 192 -19.74 8.84 5.34
CA ALA A 192 -20.70 9.00 4.25
C ALA A 192 -21.36 10.41 4.23
N PRO A 193 -21.59 11.00 3.04
CA PRO A 193 -22.20 12.32 2.88
C PRO A 193 -23.36 12.53 3.84
N GLN A 194 -23.44 13.71 4.47
CA GLN A 194 -24.49 14.06 5.43
C GLN A 194 -25.89 13.75 4.87
N ALA A 195 -26.11 13.96 3.57
CA ALA A 195 -27.34 13.59 2.85
C ALA A 195 -27.70 12.09 2.96
N LEU A 196 -26.73 11.18 2.86
CA LEU A 196 -26.95 9.73 3.02
C LEU A 196 -27.23 9.36 4.48
N ARG A 197 -26.67 10.11 5.45
CA ARG A 197 -26.97 9.92 6.88
C ARG A 197 -28.37 10.38 7.22
N ASP A 198 -28.81 11.51 6.67
CA ASP A 198 -30.13 12.08 6.88
C ASP A 198 -31.20 11.21 6.23
N GLN A 199 -30.93 10.67 5.03
CA GLN A 199 -31.81 9.70 4.38
C GLN A 199 -31.94 8.40 5.20
N ARG A 200 -30.85 7.93 5.80
CA ARG A 200 -30.85 6.72 6.65
C ARG A 200 -31.56 6.96 7.99
N LYS A 201 -31.44 8.16 8.57
CA LYS A 201 -32.21 8.59 9.75
C LYS A 201 -33.71 8.67 9.44
N ARG A 202 -34.08 9.28 8.30
CA ARG A 202 -35.48 9.36 7.85
C ARG A 202 -36.10 7.97 7.69
N ARG A 203 -35.43 7.05 6.98
CA ARG A 203 -35.88 5.66 6.81
C ARG A 203 -36.03 4.88 8.12
N LYS A 204 -35.19 5.18 9.12
CA LYS A 204 -35.26 4.53 10.45
C LYS A 204 -36.36 5.13 11.35
N GLY A 205 -36.71 6.40 11.14
CA GLY A 205 -37.82 7.08 11.81
C GLY A 205 -39.19 6.59 11.33
N THR A 206 -39.35 6.31 10.04
CA THR A 206 -40.63 5.80 9.49
C THR A 206 -40.96 4.39 9.98
N LYS A 207 -39.96 3.55 10.22
CA LYS A 207 -40.17 2.16 10.68
C LYS A 207 -40.63 2.06 12.15
N ARG A 208 -40.47 3.13 12.95
CA ARG A 208 -40.94 3.16 14.36
C ARG A 208 -42.38 3.65 14.53
N LYS A 209 -42.96 4.31 13.53
CA LYS A 209 -44.33 4.84 13.61
C LYS A 209 -45.43 3.88 13.13
N GLY A 210 -45.08 2.73 12.56
CA GLY A 210 -46.06 1.75 12.03
C GLY A 210 -46.42 0.58 12.97
N GLY A 211 -46.02 0.61 14.24
CA GLY A 211 -46.16 -0.52 15.16
C GLY A 211 -47.07 -0.29 16.37
N SER A 212 -47.84 0.81 16.42
CA SER A 212 -48.75 1.08 17.53
C SER A 212 -50.10 1.50 17.00
N SER A 213 -50.93 0.51 16.67
CA SER A 213 -52.39 0.59 16.57
C SER A 213 -52.93 -0.84 16.45
N HIS A 214 -53.23 -1.46 17.58
CA HIS A 214 -54.35 -2.40 17.72
C HIS A 214 -54.71 -2.46 19.21
N SER A 215 -55.79 -1.77 19.54
CA SER A 215 -56.71 -2.14 20.62
C SER A 215 -58.03 -2.49 19.95
#